data_AF-A0AAU9L6B9-F1
#
_entry.id   AF-A0AAU9L6B9-F1
#
_cell.length_a   1.000
_cell.length_b   1.000
_cell.length_c   1.000
_cell.angle_alpha   90.00
_cell.angle_beta   90.00
_cell.angle_gamma   90.00
#
_symmetry.space_group_name_H-M   'P 1'
#
loop_
_entity.id
_entity.type
_entity.pdbx_description
1 polymer ?
#
loop_
_entity_poly.entity_id
_entity_poly.type
_entity_poly.pdbx_seq_one_letter_code
_entity_poly.pdbx_strand_id
1 'polypeptide(L)'
;MPSHLSVTEPISSVYDKTPSFEQLRDALLDLSEPASKRTRAIFYLRSRGSATDLQVLLTALLNRKDSELIRHELAYVIGQLKMEEACETLQQVLADESDDCMVRHEAAEALGTIGAAQSLAVLEKFSNDPTPEVSDTCKLAASLIKYKLAKVNGEVAEGEVDHNPYLSEDPAPAAEKNVSTAELRKILLDHNGDMFAKYRAMFSLRNRNTDEAALALAEAFADPNDLFKHEIAYVMGQMENPIVVPALKKVLLDETQHRMVRHEAAEALGAIGTTECEDILKEHLKDKVPVVRESCVVALDIMDYWAPIK
;
A
#
# COMPACT_ATOMS: atom_id res chain seq x y z
N MET A 1 -5.42 -4.34 4.49
CA MET A 1 -5.99 -4.88 3.22
C MET A 1 -6.24 -6.38 3.36
N PRO A 2 -7.18 -7.03 2.63
CA PRO A 2 -7.26 -8.49 2.67
C PRO A 2 -5.91 -9.11 2.31
N SER A 3 -5.59 -10.27 2.89
CA SER A 3 -4.55 -11.14 2.36
C SER A 3 -4.76 -11.24 0.85
N HIS A 4 -3.74 -10.91 0.06
CA HIS A 4 -3.83 -11.14 -1.37
C HIS A 4 -3.80 -12.65 -1.72
N LEU A 5 -3.94 -13.54 -0.72
CA LEU A 5 -3.90 -14.99 -0.86
C LEU A 5 -5.26 -15.67 -0.65
N SER A 6 -6.33 -14.98 -0.22
CA SER A 6 -7.59 -15.65 0.17
C SER A 6 -8.89 -15.03 -0.36
N VAL A 7 -8.96 -14.60 -1.63
CA VAL A 7 -10.24 -14.36 -2.32
C VAL A 7 -10.48 -15.41 -3.42
N THR A 8 -10.43 -16.70 -3.08
CA THR A 8 -10.93 -17.76 -3.98
C THR A 8 -11.65 -18.91 -3.28
N GLU A 9 -11.90 -18.88 -1.96
CA GLU A 9 -12.84 -19.85 -1.39
C GLU A 9 -14.29 -19.42 -1.65
N PRO A 10 -15.14 -20.30 -2.21
CA PRO A 10 -16.55 -19.98 -2.40
C PRO A 10 -17.18 -19.83 -1.02
N ILE A 11 -17.55 -18.59 -0.70
CA ILE A 11 -18.22 -18.23 0.55
C ILE A 11 -19.42 -19.16 0.75
N SER A 12 -19.30 -20.01 1.78
CA SER A 12 -20.35 -20.87 2.28
C SER A 12 -21.59 -20.03 2.63
N SER A 13 -22.74 -20.49 2.15
CA SER A 13 -23.99 -19.76 2.00
C SER A 13 -24.74 -19.55 3.32
N VAL A 14 -24.65 -18.35 3.91
CA VAL A 14 -25.72 -17.80 4.79
C VAL A 14 -25.73 -16.26 4.67
N TYR A 15 -26.51 -15.72 3.73
CA TYR A 15 -26.95 -14.31 3.65
C TYR A 15 -25.91 -13.17 3.59
N ASP A 16 -25.00 -13.17 2.61
CA ASP A 16 -24.37 -11.91 2.20
C ASP A 16 -24.75 -11.58 0.75
N LYS A 17 -25.75 -10.71 0.60
CA LYS A 17 -26.07 -10.16 -0.73
C LYS A 17 -24.95 -9.18 -1.04
N THR A 18 -24.12 -9.51 -2.03
CA THR A 18 -23.15 -8.57 -2.61
C THR A 18 -23.83 -7.21 -2.79
N PRO A 19 -23.32 -6.13 -2.17
CA PRO A 19 -23.96 -4.81 -2.25
C PRO A 19 -24.09 -4.35 -3.71
N SER A 20 -25.19 -3.65 -4.03
CA SER A 20 -25.35 -3.03 -5.35
C SER A 20 -24.34 -1.90 -5.55
N PHE A 21 -24.12 -1.51 -6.80
CA PHE A 21 -23.28 -0.37 -7.12
C PHE A 21 -23.73 0.91 -6.38
N GLU A 22 -25.03 1.17 -6.33
CA GLU A 22 -25.60 2.33 -5.63
C GLU A 22 -25.31 2.28 -4.14
N GLN A 23 -25.45 1.11 -3.50
CA GLN A 23 -25.13 0.94 -2.08
C GLN A 23 -23.64 1.22 -1.79
N LEU A 24 -22.75 0.75 -2.66
CA LEU A 24 -21.30 0.98 -2.54
C LEU A 24 -20.96 2.45 -2.75
N ARG A 25 -21.49 3.06 -3.82
CA ARG A 25 -21.31 4.48 -4.13
C ARG A 25 -21.79 5.36 -2.98
N ASP A 26 -23.01 5.14 -2.52
CA ASP A 26 -23.63 5.97 -1.48
C ASP A 26 -22.89 5.80 -0.15
N ALA A 27 -22.47 4.57 0.19
CA ALA A 27 -21.63 4.35 1.36
C ALA A 27 -20.29 5.08 1.27
N LEU A 28 -19.60 5.02 0.12
CA LEU A 28 -18.29 5.68 -0.05
C LEU A 28 -18.40 7.22 -0.01
N LEU A 29 -19.40 7.79 -0.67
CA LEU A 29 -19.53 9.24 -0.83
C LEU A 29 -20.15 9.95 0.40
N ASP A 30 -20.82 9.22 1.29
CA ASP A 30 -21.34 9.77 2.54
C ASP A 30 -20.23 9.85 3.62
N LEU A 31 -19.69 11.05 3.85
CA LEU A 31 -18.65 11.28 4.85
C LEU A 31 -19.12 11.08 6.30
N SER A 32 -20.43 10.92 6.55
CA SER A 32 -20.96 10.59 7.88
C SER A 32 -20.88 9.10 8.20
N GLU A 33 -20.68 8.26 7.18
CA GLU A 33 -20.51 6.82 7.36
C GLU A 33 -19.14 6.49 7.99
N PRO A 34 -19.03 5.41 8.80
CA PRO A 34 -17.77 5.02 9.40
C PRO A 34 -16.69 4.75 8.37
N ALA A 35 -15.44 5.16 8.66
CA ALA A 35 -14.29 4.94 7.80
C ALA A 35 -14.19 3.47 7.34
N SER A 36 -14.40 2.50 8.24
CA SER A 36 -14.34 1.08 7.88
C SER A 36 -15.37 0.66 6.83
N LYS A 37 -16.61 1.17 6.91
CA LYS A 37 -17.65 0.90 5.90
C LYS A 37 -17.28 1.50 4.54
N ARG A 38 -16.68 2.69 4.56
CA ARG A 38 -16.23 3.39 3.36
C ARG A 38 -15.04 2.66 2.73
N THR A 39 -14.07 2.22 3.52
CA THR A 39 -12.96 1.36 3.10
C THR A 39 -13.45 0.05 2.49
N ARG A 40 -14.42 -0.65 3.11
CA ARG A 40 -15.03 -1.84 2.50
C ARG A 40 -15.64 -1.53 1.13
N ALA A 41 -16.35 -0.41 1.00
CA ALA A 41 -16.92 0.01 -0.28
C ALA A 41 -15.86 0.23 -1.37
N ILE A 42 -14.71 0.83 -1.02
CA ILE A 42 -13.55 0.99 -1.92
C ILE A 42 -13.10 -0.37 -2.46
N PHE A 43 -12.89 -1.36 -1.60
CA PHE A 43 -12.43 -2.70 -2.02
C PHE A 43 -13.48 -3.49 -2.82
N TYR A 44 -14.78 -3.34 -2.53
CA TYR A 44 -15.82 -3.91 -3.38
C TYR A 44 -15.85 -3.26 -4.76
N LEU A 45 -15.71 -1.94 -4.85
CA LEU A 45 -15.64 -1.21 -6.12
C LEU A 45 -14.40 -1.62 -6.93
N ARG A 46 -13.24 -1.79 -6.27
CA ARG A 46 -12.03 -2.37 -6.87
C ARG A 46 -12.31 -3.75 -7.49
N SER A 47 -12.96 -4.62 -6.73
CA SER A 47 -13.23 -6.00 -7.16
C SER A 47 -14.19 -6.07 -8.35
N ARG A 48 -15.07 -5.08 -8.51
CA ARG A 48 -15.97 -4.94 -9.66
C ARG A 48 -15.26 -4.37 -10.88
N GLY A 49 -14.42 -3.36 -10.68
CA GLY A 49 -13.46 -2.86 -11.67
C GLY A 49 -14.04 -2.25 -12.94
N SER A 50 -15.31 -1.81 -12.95
CA SER A 50 -15.90 -1.16 -14.13
C SER A 50 -15.49 0.31 -14.24
N ALA A 51 -15.63 0.90 -15.44
CA ALA A 51 -15.43 2.33 -15.64
C ALA A 51 -16.29 3.19 -14.71
N THR A 52 -17.53 2.76 -14.42
CA THR A 52 -18.41 3.47 -13.47
C THR A 52 -17.88 3.39 -12.04
N ASP A 53 -17.32 2.24 -11.63
CA ASP A 53 -16.69 2.10 -10.31
C ASP A 53 -15.48 3.04 -10.20
N LEU A 54 -14.63 3.10 -11.24
CA LEU A 54 -13.51 4.03 -11.31
C LEU A 54 -13.96 5.50 -11.14
N GLN A 55 -15.02 5.93 -11.85
CA GLN A 55 -15.50 7.32 -11.74
C GLN A 55 -15.93 7.70 -10.32
N VAL A 56 -16.54 6.76 -9.59
CA VAL A 56 -16.90 6.99 -8.17
C VAL A 56 -15.64 7.11 -7.30
N LEU A 57 -14.65 6.24 -7.50
CA LEU A 57 -13.38 6.28 -6.77
C LEU A 57 -12.64 7.61 -7.02
N LEU A 58 -12.58 8.06 -8.28
CA LEU A 58 -11.95 9.34 -8.65
C LEU A 58 -12.70 10.54 -8.03
N THR A 59 -14.03 10.49 -8.00
CA THR A 59 -14.86 11.53 -7.36
C THR A 59 -14.56 11.61 -5.86
N ALA A 60 -14.44 10.46 -5.19
CA ALA A 60 -14.10 10.40 -3.77
C ALA A 60 -12.67 10.89 -3.51
N LEU A 61 -11.69 10.51 -4.35
CA LEU A 61 -10.29 10.92 -4.22
C LEU A 61 -10.12 12.45 -4.25
N LEU A 62 -10.89 13.13 -5.10
CA LEU A 62 -10.85 14.59 -5.24
C LEU A 62 -11.54 15.35 -4.09
N ASN A 63 -12.27 14.66 -3.20
CA ASN A 63 -12.98 15.31 -2.10
C ASN A 63 -12.05 15.64 -0.93
N ARG A 64 -11.43 16.83 -0.94
CA ARG A 64 -10.53 17.33 0.12
C ARG A 64 -11.14 17.42 1.53
N LYS A 65 -12.45 17.22 1.70
CA LYS A 65 -13.11 17.18 3.03
C LYS A 65 -13.00 15.81 3.69
N ASP A 66 -12.61 14.80 2.93
CA ASP A 66 -12.42 13.44 3.42
C ASP A 66 -11.06 13.29 4.13
N SER A 67 -10.88 12.20 4.89
CA SER A 67 -9.65 11.96 5.62
C SER A 67 -8.49 11.57 4.68
N GLU A 68 -7.28 11.94 5.09
CA GLU A 68 -6.04 11.62 4.38
C GLU A 68 -5.89 10.11 4.20
N LEU A 69 -6.28 9.31 5.20
CA LEU A 69 -6.24 7.84 5.14
C LEU A 69 -7.12 7.31 4.01
N ILE A 70 -8.38 7.75 3.94
CA ILE A 70 -9.32 7.27 2.92
C ILE A 70 -8.88 7.70 1.52
N ARG A 71 -8.38 8.94 1.39
CA ARG A 71 -7.91 9.46 0.10
C ARG A 71 -6.63 8.79 -0.38
N HIS A 72 -5.71 8.46 0.52
CA HIS A 72 -4.57 7.60 0.25
C HIS A 72 -5.05 6.23 -0.25
N GLU A 73 -5.92 5.55 0.50
CA GLU A 73 -6.46 4.23 0.12
C GLU A 73 -7.16 4.24 -1.25
N LEU A 74 -7.88 5.32 -1.57
CA LEU A 74 -8.49 5.53 -2.88
C LEU A 74 -7.43 5.60 -3.99
N ALA A 75 -6.37 6.40 -3.80
CA ALA A 75 -5.28 6.51 -4.78
C ALA A 75 -4.60 5.15 -5.01
N TYR A 76 -4.31 4.40 -3.95
CA TYR A 76 -3.76 3.05 -4.01
C TYR A 76 -4.66 2.16 -4.88
N VAL A 77 -5.94 2.06 -4.52
CA VAL A 77 -6.90 1.18 -5.21
C VAL A 77 -7.08 1.57 -6.68
N ILE A 78 -7.11 2.87 -6.98
CA ILE A 78 -7.16 3.37 -8.36
C ILE A 78 -5.91 2.93 -9.14
N GLY A 79 -4.73 3.00 -8.54
CA GLY A 79 -3.49 2.47 -9.12
C GLY A 79 -3.59 0.97 -9.43
N GLN A 80 -4.10 0.19 -8.48
CA GLN A 80 -4.28 -1.27 -8.63
C GLN A 80 -5.29 -1.66 -9.72
N LEU A 81 -6.22 -0.78 -10.10
CA LEU A 81 -7.13 -1.00 -11.23
C LEU A 81 -6.41 -0.94 -12.59
N LYS A 82 -5.25 -0.26 -12.67
CA LYS A 82 -4.45 -0.10 -13.90
C LYS A 82 -5.21 0.51 -15.08
N MET A 83 -6.19 1.38 -14.80
CA MET A 83 -6.99 2.06 -15.81
C MET A 83 -6.36 3.42 -16.14
N GLU A 84 -5.87 3.60 -17.37
CA GLU A 84 -5.19 4.82 -17.81
C GLU A 84 -6.08 6.07 -17.72
N GLU A 85 -7.41 5.91 -17.74
CA GLU A 85 -8.39 6.97 -17.57
C GLU A 85 -8.24 7.70 -16.21
N ALA A 86 -7.60 7.08 -15.22
CA ALA A 86 -7.32 7.68 -13.93
C ALA A 86 -6.14 8.66 -13.94
N CYS A 87 -5.25 8.60 -14.93
CA CYS A 87 -3.97 9.29 -14.89
C CYS A 87 -4.10 10.82 -14.81
N GLU A 88 -5.11 11.43 -15.44
CA GLU A 88 -5.30 12.89 -15.37
C GLU A 88 -5.64 13.35 -13.95
N THR A 89 -6.56 12.66 -13.28
CA THR A 89 -6.94 12.96 -11.89
C THR A 89 -5.79 12.70 -10.92
N LEU A 90 -5.06 11.58 -11.08
CA LEU A 90 -3.90 11.28 -10.23
C LEU A 90 -2.79 12.34 -10.40
N GLN A 91 -2.57 12.81 -11.64
CA GLN A 91 -1.66 13.93 -11.91
C GLN A 91 -2.10 15.21 -11.21
N GLN A 92 -3.41 15.50 -11.20
CA GLN A 92 -3.96 16.65 -10.48
C GLN A 92 -3.69 16.54 -8.97
N VAL A 93 -3.89 15.37 -8.37
CA VAL A 93 -3.63 15.13 -6.94
C VAL A 93 -2.14 15.28 -6.61
N LEU A 94 -1.25 14.65 -7.39
CA LEU A 94 0.20 14.78 -7.22
C LEU A 94 0.66 16.24 -7.33
N ALA A 95 0.09 17.00 -8.28
CA ALA A 95 0.47 18.38 -8.54
C ALA A 95 -0.10 19.41 -7.54
N ASP A 96 -1.05 19.01 -6.69
CA ASP A 96 -1.62 19.87 -5.67
C ASP A 96 -0.68 19.91 -4.44
N GLU A 97 0.30 20.81 -4.47
CA GLU A 97 1.25 21.02 -3.36
C GLU A 97 0.59 21.50 -2.06
N SER A 98 -0.71 21.87 -2.09
CA SER A 98 -1.49 22.18 -0.88
C SER A 98 -2.11 20.93 -0.24
N ASP A 99 -1.99 19.77 -0.89
CA ASP A 99 -2.49 18.50 -0.39
C ASP A 99 -1.49 17.79 0.51
N ASP A 100 -2.03 16.88 1.31
CA ASP A 100 -1.23 16.11 2.25
C ASP A 100 -0.27 15.16 1.53
N CYS A 101 0.96 15.07 2.02
CA CYS A 101 2.02 14.29 1.38
C CYS A 101 1.70 12.81 1.24
N MET A 102 0.89 12.25 2.16
CA MET A 102 0.45 10.86 2.13
C MET A 102 -0.39 10.58 0.87
N VAL A 103 -1.35 11.46 0.60
CA VAL A 103 -2.22 11.32 -0.58
C VAL A 103 -1.44 11.58 -1.86
N ARG A 104 -0.49 12.53 -1.85
CA ARG A 104 0.34 12.87 -3.01
C ARG A 104 1.32 11.76 -3.39
N HIS A 105 2.00 11.12 -2.43
CA HIS A 105 2.88 10.00 -2.76
C HIS A 105 2.06 8.85 -3.34
N GLU A 106 0.89 8.55 -2.76
CA GLU A 106 0.07 7.43 -3.22
C GLU A 106 -0.46 7.67 -4.64
N ALA A 107 -0.78 8.93 -4.97
CA ALA A 107 -1.10 9.30 -6.35
C ALA A 107 0.11 9.12 -7.30
N ALA A 108 1.33 9.44 -6.87
CA ALA A 108 2.54 9.20 -7.67
C ALA A 108 2.81 7.71 -7.87
N GLU A 109 2.64 6.90 -6.83
CA GLU A 109 2.77 5.45 -6.91
C GLU A 109 1.74 4.86 -7.87
N ALA A 110 0.47 5.25 -7.73
CA ALA A 110 -0.61 4.82 -8.61
C ALA A 110 -0.31 5.12 -10.09
N LEU A 111 0.29 6.28 -10.41
CA LEU A 111 0.74 6.60 -11.77
C LEU A 111 1.82 5.63 -12.28
N GLY A 112 2.80 5.27 -11.43
CA GLY A 112 3.81 4.27 -11.74
C GLY A 112 3.23 2.86 -11.94
N THR A 113 2.26 2.51 -11.10
CA THR A 113 1.54 1.23 -11.13
C THR A 113 0.69 1.09 -12.39
N ILE A 114 -0.06 2.13 -12.78
CA ILE A 114 -0.78 2.15 -14.06
C ILE A 114 0.21 2.02 -15.22
N GLY A 115 1.36 2.67 -15.15
CA GLY A 115 2.45 2.45 -16.11
C GLY A 115 2.36 3.27 -17.41
N ALA A 116 1.45 4.25 -17.47
CA ALA A 116 1.19 5.02 -18.68
C ALA A 116 2.34 6.00 -18.99
N ALA A 117 2.88 5.96 -20.21
CA ALA A 117 4.08 6.72 -20.59
C ALA A 117 3.91 8.25 -20.44
N GLN A 118 2.69 8.76 -20.63
CA GLN A 118 2.35 10.18 -20.45
C GLN A 118 2.61 10.69 -19.02
N SER A 119 2.58 9.81 -18.03
CA SER A 119 2.81 10.16 -16.63
C SER A 119 4.29 10.45 -16.32
N LEU A 120 5.23 10.07 -17.18
CA LEU A 120 6.67 10.29 -16.95
C LEU A 120 7.00 11.78 -16.73
N ALA A 121 6.42 12.67 -17.52
CA ALA A 121 6.75 14.10 -17.44
C ALA A 121 6.39 14.70 -16.07
N VAL A 122 5.24 14.31 -15.49
CA VAL A 122 4.83 14.80 -14.17
C VAL A 122 5.67 14.18 -13.05
N LEU A 123 6.02 12.90 -13.15
CA LEU A 123 6.80 12.19 -12.14
C LEU A 123 8.24 12.72 -12.14
N GLU A 124 8.83 12.96 -13.31
CA GLU A 124 10.15 13.59 -13.42
C GLU A 124 10.15 15.02 -12.89
N LYS A 125 9.08 15.79 -13.11
CA LYS A 125 8.92 17.13 -12.50
C LYS A 125 8.95 17.06 -10.97
N PHE A 126 8.16 16.17 -10.37
CA PHE A 126 8.04 16.04 -8.90
C PHE A 126 9.10 15.14 -8.26
N SER A 127 10.03 14.58 -9.03
CA SER A 127 11.21 13.87 -8.50
C SER A 127 12.14 14.76 -7.65
N ASN A 128 11.97 16.08 -7.69
CA ASN A 128 12.65 17.07 -6.86
C ASN A 128 11.69 17.82 -5.92
N ASP A 129 10.52 17.24 -5.60
CA ASP A 129 9.60 17.80 -4.61
C ASP A 129 10.33 18.03 -3.26
N PRO A 130 10.06 19.13 -2.54
CA PRO A 130 10.68 19.37 -1.23
C PRO A 130 10.29 18.32 -0.18
N THR A 131 9.21 17.57 -0.41
CA THR A 131 8.73 16.49 0.46
C THR A 131 9.37 15.18 0.06
N PRO A 132 10.23 14.57 0.91
CA PRO A 132 10.98 13.37 0.55
C PRO A 132 10.09 12.23 0.04
N GLU A 133 8.97 11.97 0.71
CA GLU A 133 8.02 10.91 0.37
C GLU A 133 7.48 11.06 -1.05
N VAL A 134 7.09 12.28 -1.43
CA VAL A 134 6.62 12.56 -2.80
C VAL A 134 7.76 12.43 -3.81
N SER A 135 8.93 13.00 -3.49
CA SER A 135 10.08 13.00 -4.40
C SER A 135 10.61 11.60 -4.67
N ASP A 136 10.69 10.76 -3.64
CA ASP A 136 11.22 9.40 -3.71
C ASP A 136 10.23 8.46 -4.41
N THR A 137 8.93 8.58 -4.11
CA THR A 137 7.89 7.83 -4.84
C THR A 137 7.88 8.22 -6.32
N CYS A 138 8.03 9.51 -6.65
CA CYS A 138 8.12 9.92 -8.06
C CYS A 138 9.31 9.30 -8.79
N LYS A 139 10.48 9.22 -8.14
CA LYS A 139 11.67 8.54 -8.71
C LYS A 139 11.42 7.05 -8.92
N LEU A 140 10.81 6.38 -7.94
CA LEU A 140 10.46 4.96 -8.01
C LEU A 140 9.44 4.69 -9.13
N ALA A 141 8.34 5.45 -9.17
CA ALA A 141 7.29 5.35 -10.18
C ALA A 141 7.83 5.61 -11.60
N ALA A 142 8.67 6.63 -11.78
CA ALA A 142 9.32 6.87 -13.07
C ALA A 142 10.25 5.72 -13.47
N SER A 143 10.98 5.15 -12.52
CA SER A 143 11.83 3.97 -12.75
C SER A 143 11.02 2.74 -13.13
N LEU A 144 9.86 2.53 -12.50
CA LEU A 144 8.93 1.45 -12.82
C LEU A 144 8.34 1.60 -14.22
N ILE A 145 7.91 2.80 -14.62
CA ILE A 145 7.42 3.04 -15.99
C ILE A 145 8.53 2.77 -17.01
N LYS A 146 9.75 3.29 -16.77
CA LYS A 146 10.91 3.04 -17.65
C LYS A 146 11.23 1.55 -17.75
N TYR A 147 11.17 0.82 -16.63
CA TYR A 147 11.34 -0.62 -16.59
C TYR A 147 10.28 -1.35 -17.43
N LYS A 148 8.99 -1.00 -17.27
CA LYS A 148 7.88 -1.57 -18.04
C LYS A 148 8.04 -1.33 -19.54
N LEU A 149 8.40 -0.11 -19.94
CA LEU A 149 8.64 0.25 -21.35
C LEU A 149 9.84 -0.52 -21.94
N ALA A 150 10.96 -0.58 -21.22
CA ALA A 150 12.14 -1.33 -21.65
C ALA A 150 11.85 -2.83 -21.79
N LYS A 151 10.99 -3.39 -20.92
CA LYS A 151 10.50 -4.77 -21.04
C LYS A 151 9.64 -4.97 -22.30
N VAL A 152 8.70 -4.07 -22.58
CA VAL A 152 7.87 -4.11 -23.80
C VAL A 152 8.72 -4.00 -25.07
N ASN A 153 9.80 -3.21 -25.03
CA ASN A 153 10.74 -3.05 -26.14
C ASN A 153 11.75 -4.20 -26.29
N GLY A 154 11.77 -5.16 -25.36
CA GLY A 154 12.72 -6.28 -25.37
C GLY A 154 14.17 -5.89 -24.98
N GLU A 155 14.35 -4.73 -24.35
CA GLU A 155 15.66 -4.22 -23.91
C GLU A 155 16.10 -4.82 -22.57
N VAL A 156 15.15 -5.27 -21.77
CA VAL A 156 15.40 -6.01 -20.52
C VAL A 156 15.27 -7.49 -20.82
N ALA A 157 16.40 -8.21 -20.76
CA ALA A 157 16.40 -9.66 -20.87
C ALA A 157 15.57 -10.27 -19.73
N GLU A 158 14.72 -11.25 -20.05
CA GLU A 158 13.99 -12.04 -19.06
C GLU A 158 14.99 -12.89 -18.25
N GLY A 159 15.56 -12.31 -17.19
CA GLY A 159 16.00 -13.06 -16.03
C GLY A 159 14.76 -13.31 -15.20
N GLU A 160 14.47 -14.57 -14.89
CA GLU A 160 13.29 -14.93 -14.11
C GLU A 160 13.28 -14.15 -12.79
N VAL A 161 12.56 -13.02 -12.74
CA VAL A 161 12.34 -12.28 -11.50
C VAL A 161 11.57 -13.17 -10.55
N ASP A 162 11.79 -12.97 -9.25
CA ASP A 162 11.04 -13.72 -8.26
C ASP A 162 9.54 -13.57 -8.50
N HIS A 163 8.81 -14.68 -8.46
CA HIS A 163 7.39 -14.66 -8.76
C HIS A 163 6.67 -13.93 -7.62
N ASN A 164 5.87 -12.92 -7.93
CA ASN A 164 5.01 -12.27 -6.95
C ASN A 164 3.81 -13.19 -6.64
N PRO A 165 3.72 -13.83 -5.44
CA PRO A 165 2.56 -14.65 -5.09
C PRO A 165 1.34 -13.81 -4.67
N TYR A 166 1.49 -12.48 -4.58
CA TYR A 166 0.44 -11.56 -4.20
C TYR A 166 -0.25 -10.97 -5.44
N LEU A 167 -1.50 -10.55 -5.27
CA LEU A 167 -2.33 -9.88 -6.27
C LEU A 167 -2.06 -8.36 -6.37
N SER A 168 -1.11 -7.84 -5.58
CA SER A 168 -0.70 -6.43 -5.67
C SER A 168 0.20 -6.21 -6.88
N GLU A 169 0.00 -5.08 -7.53
CA GLU A 169 0.98 -4.50 -8.43
C GLU A 169 1.93 -3.63 -7.62
N ASP A 170 3.20 -4.02 -7.59
CA ASP A 170 4.19 -3.44 -6.70
C ASP A 170 4.94 -2.25 -7.36
N PRO A 171 5.41 -1.25 -6.57
CA PRO A 171 6.19 -0.10 -7.05
C PRO A 171 7.57 -0.46 -7.63
N ALA A 172 8.03 -1.71 -7.46
CA ALA A 172 9.19 -2.25 -8.15
C ALA A 172 9.01 -3.75 -8.43
N PRO A 173 9.57 -4.29 -9.53
CA PRO A 173 9.61 -5.72 -9.75
C PRO A 173 10.53 -6.39 -8.70
N ALA A 174 10.28 -7.66 -8.38
CA ALA A 174 11.21 -8.40 -7.54
C ALA A 174 12.64 -8.48 -8.15
N ALA A 175 13.63 -8.78 -7.31
CA ALA A 175 14.98 -9.12 -7.77
C ALA A 175 14.98 -10.47 -8.52
N GLU A 176 16.09 -10.79 -9.17
CA GLU A 176 16.27 -12.04 -9.91
C GLU A 176 16.19 -13.26 -8.96
N LYS A 177 15.55 -14.36 -9.40
CA LYS A 177 15.30 -15.57 -8.58
C LYS A 177 16.55 -16.19 -7.96
N ASN A 178 17.72 -16.02 -8.58
CA ASN A 178 18.97 -16.61 -8.14
C ASN A 178 19.67 -15.80 -7.02
N VAL A 179 19.19 -14.61 -6.67
CA VAL A 179 19.76 -13.79 -5.59
C VAL A 179 19.42 -14.43 -4.24
N SER A 180 20.41 -14.72 -3.40
CA SER A 180 20.19 -15.39 -2.11
C SER A 180 19.55 -14.47 -1.06
N THR A 181 18.92 -15.02 -0.02
CA THR A 181 18.28 -14.21 1.06
C THR A 181 19.31 -13.32 1.74
N ALA A 182 20.53 -13.83 1.93
CA ALA A 182 21.66 -13.09 2.48
C ALA A 182 22.05 -11.88 1.62
N GLU A 183 22.09 -12.02 0.28
CA GLU A 183 22.42 -10.89 -0.60
C GLU A 183 21.25 -9.89 -0.67
N LEU A 184 20.00 -10.36 -0.72
CA LEU A 184 18.83 -9.47 -0.64
C LEU A 184 18.82 -8.65 0.64
N ARG A 185 19.09 -9.28 1.80
CA ARG A 185 19.22 -8.59 3.07
C ARG A 185 20.33 -7.53 3.03
N LYS A 186 21.48 -7.83 2.41
CA LYS A 186 22.57 -6.87 2.27
C LYS A 186 22.17 -5.66 1.41
N ILE A 187 21.46 -5.88 0.31
CA ILE A 187 20.93 -4.80 -0.55
C ILE A 187 19.90 -3.97 0.23
N LEU A 188 18.97 -4.64 0.91
CA LEU A 188 17.90 -4.01 1.69
C LEU A 188 18.46 -3.06 2.77
N LEU A 189 19.51 -3.49 3.47
CA LEU A 189 20.09 -2.78 4.61
C LEU A 189 21.21 -1.78 4.21
N ASP A 190 21.48 -1.59 2.91
CA ASP A 190 22.40 -0.56 2.46
C ASP A 190 21.74 0.83 2.47
N HIS A 191 21.97 1.59 3.54
CA HIS A 191 21.40 2.94 3.70
C HIS A 191 21.84 3.94 2.63
N ASN A 192 22.93 3.67 1.91
CA ASN A 192 23.40 4.52 0.81
C ASN A 192 23.12 3.89 -0.57
N GLY A 193 22.42 2.77 -0.60
CA GLY A 193 22.09 2.02 -1.80
C GLY A 193 21.01 2.70 -2.64
N ASP A 194 20.89 2.22 -3.87
CA ASP A 194 19.83 2.64 -4.79
C ASP A 194 18.44 2.22 -4.26
N MET A 195 17.51 3.17 -4.16
CA MET A 195 16.18 2.92 -3.59
C MET A 195 15.39 1.90 -4.42
N PHE A 196 15.51 1.93 -5.75
CA PHE A 196 14.83 0.97 -6.60
C PHE A 196 15.36 -0.45 -6.30
N ALA A 197 16.68 -0.65 -6.23
CA ALA A 197 17.28 -1.92 -5.83
C ALA A 197 16.84 -2.41 -4.44
N LYS A 198 16.73 -1.51 -3.45
CA LYS A 198 16.19 -1.83 -2.12
C LYS A 198 14.75 -2.33 -2.20
N TYR A 199 13.89 -1.66 -2.98
CA TYR A 199 12.50 -2.09 -3.21
C TYR A 199 12.43 -3.46 -3.90
N ARG A 200 13.27 -3.70 -4.92
CA ARG A 200 13.34 -5.02 -5.57
C ARG A 200 13.72 -6.12 -4.58
N ALA A 201 14.68 -5.84 -3.69
CA ALA A 201 15.10 -6.78 -2.67
C ALA A 201 14.02 -7.05 -1.61
N MET A 202 13.35 -5.99 -1.17
CA MET A 202 12.21 -6.04 -0.24
C MET A 202 11.08 -6.93 -0.78
N PHE A 203 10.66 -6.74 -2.04
CA PHE A 203 9.60 -7.57 -2.62
C PHE A 203 10.02 -9.04 -2.80
N SER A 204 11.29 -9.32 -3.13
CA SER A 204 11.79 -10.70 -3.13
C SER A 204 11.80 -11.33 -1.73
N LEU A 205 12.15 -10.57 -0.68
CA LEU A 205 12.09 -11.06 0.70
C LEU A 205 10.64 -11.33 1.14
N ARG A 206 9.72 -10.43 0.79
CA ARG A 206 8.27 -10.62 0.98
C ARG A 206 7.79 -11.90 0.31
N ASN A 207 8.12 -12.09 -0.97
CA ASN A 207 7.69 -13.25 -1.75
C ASN A 207 8.16 -14.58 -1.15
N ARG A 208 9.30 -14.60 -0.45
CA ARG A 208 9.81 -15.80 0.24
C ARG A 208 9.06 -16.11 1.51
N ASN A 209 8.66 -15.08 2.25
CA ASN A 209 7.93 -15.17 3.51
C ASN A 209 8.49 -16.19 4.52
N THR A 210 9.80 -16.39 4.55
CA THR A 210 10.47 -17.18 5.60
C THR A 210 10.76 -16.31 6.81
N ASP A 211 10.93 -16.91 7.98
CA ASP A 211 11.31 -16.17 9.19
C ASP A 211 12.62 -15.37 9.02
N GLU A 212 13.60 -15.92 8.29
CA GLU A 212 14.83 -15.21 7.94
C GLU A 212 14.55 -13.95 7.11
N ALA A 213 13.68 -14.06 6.09
CA ALA A 213 13.33 -12.93 5.24
C ALA A 213 12.50 -11.88 5.99
N ALA A 214 11.56 -12.33 6.83
CA ALA A 214 10.73 -11.48 7.68
C ALA A 214 11.56 -10.69 8.71
N LEU A 215 12.54 -11.34 9.33
CA LEU A 215 13.47 -10.69 10.24
C LEU A 215 14.40 -9.71 9.52
N ALA A 216 14.85 -10.03 8.30
CA ALA A 216 15.63 -9.10 7.48
C ALA A 216 14.83 -7.81 7.16
N LEU A 217 13.54 -7.94 6.83
CA LEU A 217 12.63 -6.81 6.66
C LEU A 217 12.48 -6.01 7.97
N ALA A 218 12.38 -6.69 9.12
CA ALA A 218 12.27 -6.00 10.41
C ALA A 218 13.50 -5.17 10.77
N GLU A 219 14.69 -5.61 10.38
CA GLU A 219 15.93 -4.84 10.56
C GLU A 219 15.94 -3.54 9.74
N ALA A 220 15.22 -3.49 8.62
CA ALA A 220 15.17 -2.33 7.74
C ALA A 220 14.42 -1.12 8.32
N PHE A 221 13.70 -1.27 9.44
CA PHE A 221 13.16 -0.13 10.19
C PHE A 221 14.24 0.80 10.78
N ALA A 222 15.51 0.40 10.75
CA ALA A 222 16.65 1.26 11.11
C ALA A 222 17.00 2.28 10.01
N ASP A 223 16.41 2.17 8.81
CA ASP A 223 16.67 3.08 7.71
C ASP A 223 16.14 4.50 7.98
N PRO A 224 16.87 5.56 7.57
CA PRO A 224 16.43 6.92 7.82
C PRO A 224 15.27 7.37 6.92
N ASN A 225 14.95 6.66 5.85
CA ASN A 225 13.92 7.07 4.89
C ASN A 225 12.52 6.59 5.32
N ASP A 226 11.62 7.54 5.59
CA ASP A 226 10.27 7.22 6.09
C ASP A 226 9.37 6.55 5.05
N LEU A 227 9.51 6.88 3.76
CA LEU A 227 8.79 6.18 2.68
C LEU A 227 9.20 4.70 2.62
N PHE A 228 10.50 4.43 2.70
CA PHE A 228 11.01 3.06 2.70
C PHE A 228 10.53 2.28 3.93
N LYS A 229 10.56 2.87 5.12
CA LYS A 229 10.02 2.22 6.34
C LYS A 229 8.52 1.97 6.27
N HIS A 230 7.76 2.88 5.68
CA HIS A 230 6.34 2.68 5.38
C HIS A 230 6.16 1.42 4.53
N GLU A 231 6.91 1.31 3.43
CA GLU A 231 6.81 0.15 2.53
C GLU A 231 7.22 -1.17 3.21
N ILE A 232 8.21 -1.15 4.12
CA ILE A 232 8.57 -2.30 4.94
C ILE A 232 7.38 -2.79 5.79
N ALA A 233 6.64 -1.87 6.41
CA ALA A 233 5.45 -2.22 7.17
C ALA A 233 4.34 -2.75 6.25
N TYR A 234 4.15 -2.17 5.07
CA TYR A 234 3.17 -2.63 4.08
C TYR A 234 3.43 -4.09 3.68
N VAL A 235 4.66 -4.42 3.26
CA VAL A 235 5.00 -5.80 2.85
C VAL A 235 4.93 -6.79 3.99
N MET A 236 5.19 -6.36 5.24
CA MET A 236 4.98 -7.18 6.44
C MET A 236 3.50 -7.49 6.68
N GLY A 237 2.63 -6.51 6.45
CA GLY A 237 1.19 -6.70 6.47
C GLY A 237 0.75 -7.72 5.43
N GLN A 238 1.28 -7.64 4.20
CA GLN A 238 1.00 -8.61 3.14
C GLN A 238 1.48 -10.03 3.49
N MET A 239 2.63 -10.15 4.16
CA MET A 239 3.20 -11.43 4.57
C MET A 239 2.37 -12.16 5.63
N GLU A 240 1.67 -11.41 6.48
CA GLU A 240 0.91 -11.90 7.64
C GLU A 240 1.75 -12.83 8.56
N ASN A 241 3.08 -12.71 8.54
CA ASN A 241 3.97 -13.55 9.35
C ASN A 241 4.04 -13.01 10.79
N PRO A 242 3.58 -13.74 11.82
CA PRO A 242 3.54 -13.23 13.18
C PRO A 242 4.90 -12.91 13.79
N ILE A 243 6.02 -13.40 13.23
CA ILE A 243 7.36 -13.14 13.76
C ILE A 243 7.73 -11.65 13.74
N VAL A 244 7.09 -10.85 12.88
CA VAL A 244 7.37 -9.41 12.76
C VAL A 244 6.54 -8.53 13.71
N VAL A 245 5.56 -9.09 14.43
CA VAL A 245 4.70 -8.35 15.38
C VAL A 245 5.51 -7.52 16.38
N PRO A 246 6.62 -8.01 17.00
CA PRO A 246 7.42 -7.20 17.89
C PRO A 246 8.02 -5.94 17.24
N ALA A 247 8.40 -6.02 15.95
CA ALA A 247 8.94 -4.90 15.20
C ALA A 247 7.86 -3.86 14.87
N LEU A 248 6.71 -4.31 14.35
CA LEU A 248 5.57 -3.45 14.05
C LEU A 248 5.03 -2.75 15.31
N LYS A 249 4.94 -3.47 16.43
CA LYS A 249 4.59 -2.92 17.74
C LYS A 249 5.53 -1.79 18.13
N LYS A 250 6.84 -2.01 18.01
CA LYS A 250 7.85 -1.01 18.36
C LYS A 250 7.69 0.26 17.51
N VAL A 251 7.42 0.10 16.21
CA VAL A 251 7.19 1.21 15.27
C VAL A 251 5.93 2.00 15.63
N LEU A 252 4.80 1.32 15.88
CA LEU A 252 3.54 1.98 16.23
C LEU A 252 3.62 2.75 17.56
N LEU A 253 4.32 2.21 18.56
CA LEU A 253 4.52 2.83 19.88
C LEU A 253 5.48 4.03 19.88
N ASP A 254 6.37 4.12 18.89
CA ASP A 254 7.38 5.17 18.82
C ASP A 254 6.78 6.47 18.25
N GLU A 255 6.39 7.40 19.13
CA GLU A 255 5.85 8.72 18.76
C GLU A 255 6.85 9.58 17.94
N THR A 256 8.13 9.17 17.83
CA THR A 256 9.11 9.85 16.97
C THR A 256 9.12 9.37 15.52
N GLN A 257 8.48 8.23 15.22
CA GLN A 257 8.33 7.76 13.85
C GLN A 257 7.40 8.67 13.05
N HIS A 258 7.68 8.83 11.76
CA HIS A 258 6.80 9.54 10.86
C HIS A 258 5.41 8.89 10.84
N ARG A 259 4.36 9.72 10.75
CA ARG A 259 2.96 9.24 10.84
C ARG A 259 2.61 8.21 9.76
N MET A 260 3.26 8.27 8.60
CA MET A 260 3.08 7.28 7.53
C MET A 260 3.50 5.89 7.98
N VAL A 261 4.70 5.79 8.53
CA VAL A 261 5.25 4.52 9.03
C VAL A 261 4.37 3.94 10.15
N ARG A 262 3.84 4.80 11.02
CA ARG A 262 2.97 4.39 12.14
C ARG A 262 1.61 3.88 11.66
N HIS A 263 0.98 4.52 10.68
CA HIS A 263 -0.30 4.01 10.16
C HIS A 263 -0.12 2.65 9.49
N GLU A 264 0.95 2.50 8.71
CA GLU A 264 1.18 1.27 7.96
C GLU A 264 1.51 0.11 8.90
N ALA A 265 2.24 0.39 9.99
CA ALA A 265 2.42 -0.58 11.07
C ALA A 265 1.10 -1.00 11.74
N ALA A 266 0.15 -0.06 11.92
CA ALA A 266 -1.17 -0.39 12.46
C ALA A 266 -1.98 -1.26 11.48
N GLU A 267 -1.96 -0.97 10.18
CA GLU A 267 -2.63 -1.78 9.18
C GLU A 267 -2.02 -3.19 9.07
N ALA A 268 -0.70 -3.29 9.11
CA ALA A 268 0.02 -4.56 9.11
C ALA A 268 -0.32 -5.44 10.33
N LEU A 269 -0.43 -4.84 11.52
CA LEU A 269 -0.91 -5.54 12.72
C LEU A 269 -2.36 -6.03 12.54
N GLY A 270 -3.22 -5.23 11.93
CA GLY A 270 -4.59 -5.63 11.58
C GLY A 270 -4.65 -6.82 10.64
N ALA A 271 -3.80 -6.84 9.62
CA ALA A 271 -3.69 -7.95 8.66
C ALA A 271 -3.19 -9.24 9.33
N ILE A 272 -2.19 -9.15 10.22
CA ILE A 272 -1.68 -10.31 10.97
C ILE A 272 -2.73 -10.87 11.93
N GLY A 273 -3.51 -10.01 12.58
CA GLY A 273 -4.77 -10.40 13.23
C GLY A 273 -4.67 -11.30 14.47
N THR A 274 -3.50 -11.37 15.15
CA THR A 274 -3.39 -12.11 16.42
C THR A 274 -4.05 -11.36 17.58
N THR A 275 -4.34 -12.04 18.69
CA THR A 275 -4.84 -11.39 19.91
C THR A 275 -3.88 -10.30 20.42
N GLU A 276 -2.57 -10.52 20.30
CA GLU A 276 -1.58 -9.48 20.64
C GLU A 276 -1.74 -8.25 19.73
N CYS A 277 -1.98 -8.44 18.43
CA CYS A 277 -2.23 -7.32 17.50
C CYS A 277 -3.50 -6.56 17.90
N GLU A 278 -4.57 -7.27 18.26
CA GLU A 278 -5.83 -6.66 18.72
C GLU A 278 -5.60 -5.76 19.95
N ASP A 279 -4.86 -6.27 20.94
CA ASP A 279 -4.55 -5.55 22.16
C ASP A 279 -3.70 -4.30 21.87
N ILE A 280 -2.67 -4.41 21.03
CA ILE A 280 -1.84 -3.28 20.60
C ILE A 280 -2.71 -2.21 19.91
N LEU A 281 -3.55 -2.59 18.94
CA LEU A 281 -4.37 -1.64 18.19
C LEU A 281 -5.37 -0.89 19.07
N LYS A 282 -5.94 -1.57 20.08
CA LYS A 282 -6.85 -0.93 21.04
C LYS A 282 -6.20 0.17 21.86
N GLU A 283 -4.90 0.08 22.13
CA GLU A 283 -4.15 1.14 22.83
C GLU A 283 -4.09 2.46 22.03
N HIS A 284 -4.20 2.38 20.70
CA HIS A 284 -4.05 3.51 19.77
C HIS A 284 -5.36 4.04 19.18
N LEU A 285 -6.52 3.55 19.63
CA LEU A 285 -7.86 4.07 19.24
C LEU A 285 -8.09 5.54 19.61
N LYS A 286 -7.23 6.14 20.43
CA LYS A 286 -7.26 7.56 20.80
C LYS A 286 -5.93 8.26 20.51
N ASP A 287 -5.14 7.74 19.58
CA ASP A 287 -3.88 8.36 19.18
C ASP A 287 -4.09 9.82 18.78
N LYS A 288 -3.12 10.67 19.11
CA LYS A 288 -3.15 12.11 18.82
C LYS A 288 -3.09 12.36 17.32
N VAL A 289 -2.45 11.45 16.58
CA VAL A 289 -2.30 11.53 15.13
C VAL A 289 -3.55 10.92 14.46
N PRO A 290 -4.34 11.70 13.68
CA PRO A 290 -5.58 11.22 13.09
C PRO A 290 -5.43 9.96 12.23
N VAL A 291 -4.45 9.94 11.31
CA VAL A 291 -4.24 8.78 10.42
C VAL A 291 -3.96 7.50 11.20
N VAL A 292 -3.14 7.55 12.26
CA VAL A 292 -2.83 6.38 13.10
C VAL A 292 -4.09 5.86 13.79
N ARG A 293 -4.87 6.77 14.38
CA ARG A 293 -6.12 6.41 15.05
C ARG A 293 -7.13 5.78 14.08
N GLU A 294 -7.27 6.35 12.89
CA GLU A 294 -8.19 5.85 11.86
C GLU A 294 -7.74 4.47 11.34
N SER A 295 -6.45 4.27 11.10
CA SER A 295 -5.90 2.96 10.71
C SER A 295 -6.14 1.90 11.78
N CYS A 296 -6.01 2.23 13.07
CA CYS A 296 -6.36 1.27 14.14
C CYS A 296 -7.85 0.90 14.13
N VAL A 297 -8.74 1.86 13.86
CA VAL A 297 -10.19 1.58 13.74
C VAL A 297 -10.47 0.66 12.55
N VAL A 298 -9.87 0.94 11.39
CA VAL A 298 -10.03 0.12 10.18
C VAL A 298 -9.44 -1.28 10.38
N ALA A 299 -8.24 -1.37 10.96
CA ALA A 299 -7.56 -2.63 11.27
C ALA A 299 -8.39 -3.52 12.19
N LEU A 300 -8.95 -2.97 13.27
CA LEU A 300 -9.82 -3.71 14.19
C LEU A 300 -11.13 -4.17 13.53
N ASP A 301 -11.75 -3.33 12.69
CA ASP A 301 -12.96 -3.72 11.94
C ASP A 301 -12.67 -4.88 10.97
N ILE A 302 -11.51 -4.87 10.31
CA ILE A 302 -11.05 -5.97 9.46
C ILE A 302 -10.87 -7.25 10.29
N MET A 303 -10.20 -7.16 11.45
CA MET A 303 -10.03 -8.31 12.34
C MET A 303 -11.38 -8.89 12.79
N ASP A 304 -12.34 -8.04 13.17
CA ASP A 304 -13.68 -8.46 13.57
C ASP A 304 -14.46 -9.12 12.43
N TYR A 305 -14.32 -8.60 11.20
CA TYR A 305 -14.99 -9.13 10.02
C TYR A 305 -14.52 -10.55 9.65
N TRP A 306 -13.22 -10.83 9.83
CA TRP A 306 -12.63 -12.14 9.52
C TRP A 306 -12.53 -13.09 10.71
N ALA A 307 -12.90 -12.62 11.92
CA ALA A 307 -12.89 -13.46 13.10
C ALA A 307 -13.82 -14.68 12.90
N PRO A 308 -13.39 -15.90 13.29
CA PRO A 308 -14.29 -17.05 13.32
C PRO A 308 -15.51 -16.70 14.18
N ILE A 309 -16.71 -16.94 13.66
CA ILE A 309 -17.96 -16.71 14.40
C ILE A 309 -17.86 -17.42 15.75
N LYS A 310 -17.87 -16.64 16.84
CA LYS A 310 -17.81 -17.13 18.23
C LYS A 310 -19.07 -17.89 18.62
#